data_AF-A0A6C1NIF3-F1
#
_entry.id   AF-A0A6C1NIF3-F1
#
_cell.length_a   1.000
_cell.length_b   1.000
_cell.length_c   1.000
_cell.angle_alpha   90.00
_cell.angle_beta   90.00
_cell.angle_gamma   90.00
#
_symmetry.space_group_name_H-M   'P 1'
#
loop_
_entity.id
_entity.type
_entity.pdbx_description
1 polymer ?
#
loop_
_entity_poly.entity_id
_entity_poly.type
_entity_poly.pdbx_seq_one_letter_code
_entity_poly.pdbx_strand_id
1 'polypeptide(L)'
;MARGFALNAPGAYPAGNHPGCSPDGPGGPMRPSVRPMFRSPVALALTALVGGGLLTGCQEADTPQLDELERPDVSQMTEDEIQERARQIHESVITMDTHIDIPFNFATDEVDPGERGRFQNDLPKMREGGLDAGFFIAYHGQGERTPEATEEAWDRVLQKYHGVRRMAYELYPEEIGFAYTADDVERIHGEGRLVALIGMENLWPIGEDLSRIEEVFDLGARYISVTHNGHNQFGDAAVERANLGDDGPEWGGLSPLGEEAIDEMNRLGIMVDLSHLAESTALDAIERSRAPVLGSHSSVRGIVDIPRNISDETLLAVRENGGVIHPTALGSFVRQQPPERGERIAEIREEFGVGSQADLQALSDEDRAAYDEAMAAVEEEFPPVNVADFIDHVDYIVDLIGIDHVGISSDFDGGGGVEGWMDSSETLNVTIELVRRGYSEAEIRQIWGGNLLRVMREVEQVAAEIQAEGGS
;
A
#
# COMPACT_ATOMS: atom_id res chain seq x y z
N MET A 1 -20.66 19.35 24.40
CA MET A 1 -20.25 18.08 25.03
C MET A 1 -19.31 17.40 24.05
N ALA A 2 -18.01 17.69 24.16
CA ALA A 2 -16.99 17.12 23.30
C ALA A 2 -16.37 15.92 24.05
N ARG A 3 -16.49 14.72 23.49
CA ARG A 3 -15.70 13.56 23.91
C ARG A 3 -14.60 13.39 22.86
N GLY A 4 -13.35 13.55 23.30
CA GLY A 4 -12.18 13.38 22.46
C GLY A 4 -12.02 11.92 22.04
N PHE A 5 -11.74 11.71 20.77
CA PHE A 5 -11.22 10.46 20.24
C PHE A 5 -9.71 10.46 20.48
N ALA A 6 -9.23 9.53 21.29
CA ALA A 6 -7.83 9.23 21.42
C ALA A 6 -7.42 8.32 20.26
N LEU A 7 -6.54 8.83 19.39
CA LEU A 7 -5.77 8.02 18.46
C LEU A 7 -4.79 7.18 19.32
N ASN A 8 -4.96 5.87 19.30
CA ASN A 8 -4.02 4.95 19.93
C ASN A 8 -2.73 4.93 19.10
N ALA A 9 -1.68 5.59 19.60
CA ALA A 9 -0.32 5.36 19.13
C ALA A 9 0.11 3.91 19.49
N PRO A 10 0.85 3.20 18.62
CA PRO A 10 1.40 1.90 18.97
C PRO A 10 2.49 2.07 20.04
N GLY A 11 2.30 1.41 21.18
CA GLY A 11 3.27 1.38 22.27
C GLY A 11 4.53 0.62 21.88
N ALA A 12 5.66 1.10 22.41
CA ALA A 12 6.97 0.49 22.28
C ALA A 12 6.97 -1.01 22.67
N TYR A 13 7.59 -1.83 21.82
CA TYR A 13 7.79 -3.27 22.04
C TYR A 13 8.81 -3.51 23.16
N PRO A 14 8.52 -4.33 24.18
CA PRO A 14 9.54 -4.81 25.10
C PRO A 14 10.28 -6.01 24.49
N ALA A 15 11.61 -5.90 24.37
CA ALA A 15 12.50 -6.97 23.95
C ALA A 15 12.47 -8.14 24.96
N GLY A 16 11.92 -9.28 24.54
CA GLY A 16 11.91 -10.53 25.31
C GLY A 16 13.17 -11.36 25.05
N ASN A 17 14.04 -11.46 26.05
CA ASN A 17 15.19 -12.38 26.09
C ASN A 17 14.73 -13.85 26.15
N HIS A 18 15.13 -14.68 25.18
CA HIS A 18 15.10 -16.14 25.29
C HIS A 18 16.52 -16.72 25.35
N PRO A 19 16.84 -17.59 26.34
CA PRO A 19 18.14 -18.24 26.40
C PRO A 19 18.14 -19.62 25.72
N GLY A 20 19.06 -19.79 24.77
CA GLY A 20 19.98 -20.93 24.70
C GLY A 20 19.45 -22.30 24.25
N CYS A 21 19.74 -22.68 23.00
CA CYS A 21 19.93 -24.07 22.60
C CYS A 21 21.34 -24.24 22.02
N SER A 22 22.10 -25.20 22.55
CA SER A 22 23.36 -25.69 21.97
C SER A 22 23.15 -27.06 21.30
N PRO A 23 23.98 -27.42 20.31
CA PRO A 23 23.74 -28.51 19.37
C PRO A 23 24.49 -29.79 19.76
N ASP A 24 23.99 -30.96 19.32
CA ASP A 24 24.80 -32.12 18.91
C ASP A 24 23.90 -33.18 18.22
N GLY A 25 24.30 -33.61 17.00
CA GLY A 25 23.55 -34.51 16.09
C GLY A 25 23.71 -36.01 16.41
N PRO A 26 23.85 -36.95 15.43
CA PRO A 26 23.58 -36.91 13.99
C PRO A 26 22.70 -38.10 13.50
N GLY A 27 22.15 -38.04 12.27
CA GLY A 27 21.45 -39.18 11.66
C GLY A 27 21.27 -39.06 10.15
N GLY A 28 21.97 -39.91 9.41
CA GLY A 28 22.11 -39.91 7.94
C GLY A 28 20.84 -40.19 7.10
N PRO A 29 21.02 -40.32 5.77
CA PRO A 29 20.14 -39.72 4.77
C PRO A 29 19.10 -40.69 4.17
N MET A 30 17.97 -40.15 3.70
CA MET A 30 17.12 -40.81 2.71
C MET A 30 16.69 -39.83 1.61
N ARG A 31 17.17 -40.08 0.39
CA ARG A 31 16.50 -39.77 -0.88
C ARG A 31 15.63 -40.99 -1.23
N PRO A 32 14.46 -40.87 -1.88
CA PRO A 32 14.33 -40.47 -3.29
C PRO A 32 13.02 -39.66 -3.54
N SER A 33 12.55 -39.21 -4.70
CA SER A 33 12.86 -39.38 -6.12
C SER A 33 12.28 -38.15 -6.85
N VAL A 34 13.09 -37.45 -7.64
CA VAL A 34 12.61 -36.43 -8.58
C VAL A 34 12.22 -37.12 -9.88
N ARG A 35 10.97 -36.95 -10.34
CA ARG A 35 10.57 -37.28 -11.71
C ARG A 35 10.58 -35.98 -12.54
N PRO A 36 11.34 -35.88 -13.63
CA PRO A 36 11.21 -34.78 -14.56
C PRO A 36 10.05 -35.06 -15.51
N MET A 37 9.07 -34.17 -15.55
CA MET A 37 8.05 -34.17 -16.59
C MET A 37 8.61 -33.39 -17.79
N PHE A 38 9.02 -34.11 -18.83
CA PHE A 38 9.39 -33.53 -20.12
C PHE A 38 8.14 -32.92 -20.77
N ARG A 39 8.14 -31.59 -20.98
CA ARG A 39 7.29 -30.96 -21.99
C ARG A 39 8.16 -30.62 -23.20
N SER A 40 7.78 -31.20 -24.34
CA SER A 40 8.38 -30.97 -25.66
C SER A 40 7.93 -29.61 -26.20
N PRO A 41 8.78 -28.82 -26.89
CA PRO A 41 8.34 -27.62 -27.57
C PRO A 41 7.73 -27.99 -28.92
N VAL A 42 6.46 -27.65 -29.14
CA VAL A 42 5.88 -27.58 -30.49
C VAL A 42 6.14 -26.18 -31.01
N ALA A 43 7.11 -26.05 -31.91
CA ALA A 43 7.34 -24.84 -32.66
C ALA A 43 6.21 -24.67 -33.69
N LEU A 44 5.34 -23.68 -33.49
CA LEU A 44 4.36 -23.25 -34.48
C LEU A 44 4.96 -22.06 -35.26
N ALA A 45 5.39 -22.31 -36.49
CA ALA A 45 5.83 -21.27 -37.41
C ALA A 45 4.59 -20.56 -38.00
N LEU A 46 4.29 -19.35 -37.55
CA LEU A 46 3.36 -18.47 -38.27
C LEU A 46 4.12 -17.75 -39.40
N THR A 47 3.71 -18.04 -40.64
CA THR A 47 4.08 -17.26 -41.82
C THR A 47 2.95 -16.28 -42.10
N ALA A 48 3.16 -14.99 -41.84
CA ALA A 48 2.20 -13.95 -42.19
C ALA A 48 2.51 -13.39 -43.58
N LEU A 49 1.60 -13.64 -44.54
CA LEU A 49 1.55 -12.97 -45.83
C LEU A 49 1.14 -11.50 -45.62
N VAL A 50 1.92 -10.59 -46.19
CA VAL A 50 1.57 -9.17 -46.31
C VAL A 50 0.43 -9.03 -47.33
N GLY A 51 -0.77 -8.72 -46.85
CA GLY A 51 -1.92 -8.32 -47.65
C GLY A 51 -2.35 -6.91 -47.24
N GLY A 52 -2.18 -5.94 -48.15
CA GLY A 52 -2.54 -4.56 -47.93
C GLY A 52 -4.06 -4.35 -47.84
N GLY A 53 -4.47 -3.62 -46.81
CA GLY A 53 -5.82 -3.08 -46.65
C GLY A 53 -5.76 -1.83 -45.77
N LEU A 54 -6.36 -0.74 -46.26
CA LEU A 54 -6.46 0.54 -45.56
C LEU A 54 -7.20 0.35 -44.21
N LEU A 55 -6.59 0.81 -43.12
CA LEU A 55 -7.28 1.09 -41.87
C LEU A 55 -6.85 2.46 -41.33
N THR A 56 -7.88 3.23 -41.00
CA THR A 56 -7.91 4.51 -40.30
C THR A 56 -7.23 4.42 -38.94
N GLY A 57 -6.58 5.53 -38.54
CA GLY A 57 -5.65 5.64 -37.41
C GLY A 57 -6.06 4.96 -36.12
N CYS A 58 -5.30 3.94 -35.74
CA CYS A 58 -5.01 3.63 -34.35
C CYS A 58 -3.88 4.57 -33.91
N GLN A 59 -4.05 5.25 -32.78
CA GLN A 59 -2.92 5.87 -32.07
C GLN A 59 -1.90 4.76 -31.80
N GLU A 60 -0.70 4.92 -32.33
CA GLU A 60 0.44 4.10 -31.93
C GLU A 60 0.62 4.27 -30.42
N ALA A 61 0.65 3.18 -29.67
CA ALA A 61 1.19 3.22 -28.32
C ALA A 61 2.63 3.73 -28.43
N ASP A 62 2.92 4.87 -27.78
CA ASP A 62 4.23 5.49 -27.82
C ASP A 62 5.26 4.45 -27.37
N THR A 63 6.13 4.06 -28.31
CA THR A 63 7.28 3.22 -27.97
C THR A 63 8.24 4.10 -27.19
N PRO A 64 8.61 3.73 -25.95
CA PRO A 64 9.52 4.54 -25.14
C PRO A 64 10.76 4.91 -25.95
N GLN A 65 11.15 6.18 -25.93
CA GLN A 65 12.39 6.59 -26.57
C GLN A 65 13.56 5.86 -25.88
N LEU A 66 14.62 5.50 -26.63
CA LEU A 66 15.78 4.79 -26.06
C LEU A 66 16.37 5.50 -24.82
N ASP A 67 16.27 6.83 -24.79
CA ASP A 67 16.75 7.68 -23.69
C ASP A 67 15.90 7.55 -22.39
N GLU A 68 14.66 7.03 -22.46
CA GLU A 68 13.80 6.74 -21.30
C GLU A 68 14.16 5.40 -20.63
N LEU A 69 14.82 4.51 -21.37
CA LEU A 69 15.16 3.15 -20.93
C LEU A 69 16.56 3.07 -20.29
N GLU A 70 17.46 4.00 -20.58
CA GLU A 70 18.79 4.02 -19.97
C GLU A 70 18.76 4.72 -18.60
N ARG A 71 19.32 4.06 -17.58
CA ARG A 71 19.55 4.67 -16.26
C ARG A 71 20.55 5.82 -16.40
N PRO A 72 20.23 7.04 -15.93
CA PRO A 72 21.13 8.19 -16.06
C PRO A 72 22.38 8.04 -15.20
N ASP A 73 23.51 8.58 -15.68
CA ASP A 73 24.71 8.76 -14.84
C ASP A 73 24.53 9.99 -13.92
N VAL A 74 23.86 9.75 -12.80
CA VAL A 74 23.57 10.77 -11.77
C VAL A 74 24.82 11.32 -11.09
N SER A 75 25.96 10.63 -11.18
CA SER A 75 27.22 11.05 -10.53
C SER A 75 27.78 12.36 -11.08
N GLN A 76 27.31 12.76 -12.27
CA GLN A 76 27.71 13.99 -12.95
C GLN A 76 26.66 15.11 -12.84
N MET A 77 25.49 14.83 -12.25
CA MET A 77 24.40 15.79 -12.13
C MET A 77 24.56 16.65 -10.87
N THR A 78 24.26 17.93 -10.99
CA THR A 78 24.05 18.84 -9.86
C THR A 78 22.68 18.60 -9.21
N GLU A 79 22.49 19.06 -7.98
CA GLU A 79 21.19 18.94 -7.29
C GLU A 79 20.07 19.64 -8.08
N ASP A 80 20.32 20.82 -8.66
CA ASP A 80 19.33 21.52 -9.49
C ASP A 80 18.95 20.71 -10.75
N GLU A 81 19.89 19.98 -11.35
CA GLU A 81 19.61 19.10 -12.49
C GLU A 81 18.80 17.86 -12.10
N ILE A 82 19.05 17.28 -10.92
CA ILE A 82 18.24 16.18 -10.36
C ILE A 82 16.81 16.66 -10.12
N GLN A 83 16.65 17.82 -9.48
CA GLN A 83 15.36 18.43 -9.16
C GLN A 83 14.54 18.74 -10.42
N GLU A 84 15.18 19.33 -11.44
CA GLU A 84 14.53 19.62 -12.72
C GLU A 84 14.13 18.34 -13.47
N ARG A 85 15.02 17.34 -13.52
CA ARG A 85 14.70 16.04 -14.14
C ARG A 85 13.55 15.35 -13.43
N ALA A 86 13.57 15.35 -12.09
CA ALA A 86 12.50 14.76 -11.30
C ALA A 86 11.15 15.44 -11.56
N ARG A 87 11.10 16.78 -11.62
CA ARG A 87 9.88 17.50 -11.99
C ARG A 87 9.35 17.12 -13.36
N GLN A 88 10.22 17.06 -14.38
CA GLN A 88 9.83 16.67 -15.74
C GLN A 88 9.25 15.26 -15.81
N ILE A 89 9.88 14.30 -15.13
CA ILE A 89 9.39 12.91 -15.06
C ILE A 89 8.08 12.86 -14.27
N HIS A 90 8.01 13.54 -13.12
CA HIS A 90 6.83 13.54 -12.26
C HIS A 90 5.60 14.10 -12.99
N GLU A 91 5.77 15.14 -13.80
CA GLU A 91 4.71 15.71 -14.64
C GLU A 91 4.32 14.80 -15.84
N SER A 92 5.15 13.83 -16.21
CA SER A 92 4.92 12.95 -17.37
C SER A 92 4.33 11.59 -17.01
N VAL A 93 4.35 11.19 -15.73
CA VAL A 93 3.86 9.90 -15.23
C VAL A 93 2.57 10.08 -14.45
N ILE A 94 1.78 9.01 -14.32
CA ILE A 94 0.63 8.98 -13.41
C ILE A 94 1.15 8.49 -12.06
N THR A 95 1.11 9.35 -11.05
CA THR A 95 1.49 8.98 -9.68
C THR A 95 0.28 8.41 -8.94
N MET A 96 0.46 7.21 -8.39
CA MET A 96 -0.61 6.49 -7.69
C MET A 96 -0.16 6.10 -6.29
N ASP A 97 -1.07 6.27 -5.33
CA ASP A 97 -0.95 5.74 -3.98
C ASP A 97 -2.01 4.66 -3.74
N THR A 98 -1.58 3.49 -3.28
CA THR A 98 -2.46 2.37 -3.00
C THR A 98 -3.14 2.40 -1.63
N HIS A 99 -2.80 3.34 -0.75
CA HIS A 99 -3.36 3.35 0.60
C HIS A 99 -3.40 4.76 1.22
N ILE A 100 -4.57 5.41 1.13
CA ILE A 100 -4.86 6.68 1.80
C ILE A 100 -6.08 6.49 2.70
N ASP A 101 -5.84 6.54 4.00
CA ASP A 101 -6.86 6.34 5.00
C ASP A 101 -7.81 7.55 5.07
N ILE A 102 -9.08 7.29 5.38
CA ILE A 102 -10.09 8.35 5.51
C ILE A 102 -10.89 8.22 6.79
N PRO A 103 -11.31 9.33 7.41
CA PRO A 103 -12.16 9.28 8.59
C PRO A 103 -13.60 8.88 8.23
N PHE A 104 -14.38 8.39 9.19
CA PHE A 104 -15.78 8.00 8.96
C PHE A 104 -16.68 9.16 8.47
N ASN A 105 -16.37 10.40 8.85
CA ASN A 105 -17.10 11.60 8.39
C ASN A 105 -16.46 12.26 7.15
N PHE A 106 -15.69 11.51 6.34
CA PHE A 106 -15.08 12.02 5.11
C PHE A 106 -16.09 12.60 4.12
N ALA A 107 -15.68 13.67 3.40
CA ALA A 107 -16.50 14.42 2.46
C ALA A 107 -17.79 14.98 3.07
N THR A 108 -17.73 15.48 4.30
CA THR A 108 -18.83 16.21 4.97
C THR A 108 -18.39 17.63 5.26
N ASP A 109 -19.31 18.51 5.69
CA ASP A 109 -18.96 19.88 6.10
C ASP A 109 -17.87 19.94 7.19
N GLU A 110 -17.68 18.88 7.97
CA GLU A 110 -16.63 18.80 9.01
C GLU A 110 -15.26 18.34 8.47
N VAL A 111 -15.28 17.55 7.39
CA VAL A 111 -14.09 16.99 6.73
C VAL A 111 -14.31 17.11 5.23
N ASP A 112 -14.02 18.30 4.72
CA ASP A 112 -14.12 18.60 3.30
C ASP A 112 -12.77 18.35 2.61
N PRO A 113 -12.66 17.34 1.71
CA PRO A 113 -11.41 17.04 1.01
C PRO A 113 -11.04 18.11 -0.03
N GLY A 114 -11.94 19.02 -0.41
CA GLY A 114 -11.59 20.13 -1.30
C GLY A 114 -10.87 21.30 -0.62
N GLU A 115 -10.85 21.32 0.71
CA GLU A 115 -10.17 22.35 1.48
C GLU A 115 -8.85 21.85 2.05
N ARG A 116 -7.79 22.67 1.94
CA ARG A 116 -6.49 22.32 2.53
C ARG A 116 -6.62 22.24 4.05
N GLY A 117 -6.47 21.03 4.58
CA GLY A 117 -6.79 20.73 5.97
C GLY A 117 -5.62 20.18 6.78
N ARG A 118 -5.96 19.63 7.95
CA ARG A 118 -5.02 18.96 8.88
C ARG A 118 -4.67 17.52 8.48
N PHE A 119 -5.42 16.93 7.56
CA PHE A 119 -5.19 15.57 7.07
C PHE A 119 -4.00 15.55 6.11
N GLN A 120 -3.34 14.41 5.99
CA GLN A 120 -2.18 14.24 5.12
C GLN A 120 -2.59 14.20 3.65
N ASN A 121 -3.87 13.93 3.35
CA ASN A 121 -4.38 14.03 1.99
C ASN A 121 -5.64 14.91 1.87
N ASP A 122 -5.58 15.85 0.93
CA ASP A 122 -6.72 16.64 0.43
C ASP A 122 -6.46 17.05 -1.03
N LEU A 123 -7.49 17.44 -1.77
CA LEU A 123 -7.38 17.75 -3.21
C LEU A 123 -6.34 18.87 -3.48
N PRO A 124 -6.28 19.97 -2.70
CA PRO A 124 -5.21 20.96 -2.85
C PRO A 124 -3.80 20.38 -2.70
N LYS A 125 -3.55 19.54 -1.68
CA LYS A 125 -2.24 18.89 -1.49
C LYS A 125 -1.91 17.92 -2.61
N MET A 126 -2.87 17.10 -3.04
CA MET A 126 -2.69 16.20 -4.19
C MET A 126 -2.25 16.96 -5.45
N ARG A 127 -2.89 18.10 -5.73
CA ARG A 127 -2.53 18.96 -6.86
C ARG A 127 -1.16 19.61 -6.72
N GLU A 128 -0.82 20.09 -5.53
CA GLU A 128 0.47 20.74 -5.28
C GLU A 128 1.64 19.76 -5.42
N GLY A 129 1.50 18.57 -4.84
CA GLY A 129 2.57 17.57 -4.83
C GLY A 129 2.61 16.69 -6.05
N GLY A 130 1.60 16.77 -6.93
CA GLY A 130 1.51 15.93 -8.12
C GLY A 130 1.14 14.48 -7.81
N LEU A 131 0.25 14.23 -6.83
CA LEU A 131 -0.35 12.92 -6.57
C LEU A 131 -1.65 12.77 -7.38
N ASP A 132 -1.62 12.04 -8.49
CA ASP A 132 -2.70 12.01 -9.48
C ASP A 132 -3.85 11.09 -9.09
N ALA A 133 -3.54 9.93 -8.50
CA ALA A 133 -4.50 8.92 -8.13
C ALA A 133 -4.27 8.36 -6.73
N GLY A 134 -5.36 8.04 -6.04
CA GLY A 134 -5.30 7.42 -4.72
C GLY A 134 -6.40 6.39 -4.51
N PHE A 135 -6.05 5.29 -3.85
CA PHE A 135 -7.01 4.40 -3.21
C PHE A 135 -7.41 4.98 -1.85
N PHE A 136 -8.66 5.43 -1.74
CA PHE A 136 -9.24 5.94 -0.51
C PHE A 136 -9.86 4.78 0.29
N ILE A 137 -9.43 4.59 1.53
CA ILE A 137 -9.60 3.30 2.21
C ILE A 137 -10.86 3.22 3.06
N ALA A 138 -11.73 2.28 2.68
CA ALA A 138 -12.88 1.85 3.47
C ALA A 138 -12.45 0.89 4.59
N TYR A 139 -11.64 1.41 5.52
CA TYR A 139 -11.11 0.66 6.67
C TYR A 139 -12.10 0.56 7.83
N HIS A 140 -12.13 -0.61 8.47
CA HIS A 140 -12.57 -0.77 9.86
C HIS A 140 -11.68 -1.75 10.64
N GLY A 141 -11.26 -1.33 11.84
CA GLY A 141 -10.45 -2.17 12.74
C GLY A 141 -11.17 -3.44 13.20
N GLN A 142 -10.40 -4.49 13.51
CA GLN A 142 -10.94 -5.76 13.98
C GLN A 142 -11.73 -5.60 15.29
N GLY A 143 -12.89 -6.25 15.37
CA GLY A 143 -13.72 -6.32 16.57
C GLY A 143 -14.11 -7.76 16.93
N GLU A 144 -15.06 -7.87 17.86
CA GLU A 144 -15.64 -9.17 18.24
C GLU A 144 -16.36 -9.82 17.05
N ARG A 145 -16.24 -11.13 16.89
CA ARG A 145 -16.88 -11.89 15.81
C ARG A 145 -18.32 -12.26 16.19
N THR A 146 -19.16 -11.25 16.40
CA THR A 146 -20.60 -11.39 16.65
C THR A 146 -21.40 -10.73 15.53
N PRO A 147 -22.61 -11.25 15.19
CA PRO A 147 -23.45 -10.65 14.15
C PRO A 147 -23.73 -9.17 14.39
N GLU A 148 -23.95 -8.76 15.65
CA GLU A 148 -24.20 -7.37 16.00
C GLU A 148 -22.99 -6.47 15.75
N ALA A 149 -21.78 -6.93 16.07
CA ALA A 149 -20.57 -6.15 15.89
C ALA A 149 -20.20 -6.03 14.41
N THR A 150 -20.34 -7.10 13.63
CA THR A 150 -20.08 -7.07 12.18
C THR A 150 -21.10 -6.20 11.45
N GLU A 151 -22.37 -6.19 11.88
CA GLU A 151 -23.38 -5.32 11.27
C GLU A 151 -23.11 -3.84 11.54
N GLU A 152 -22.73 -3.46 12.76
CA GLU A 152 -22.32 -2.08 13.04
C GLU A 152 -21.08 -1.68 12.23
N ALA A 153 -20.11 -2.58 12.12
CA ALA A 153 -18.90 -2.33 11.34
C ALA A 153 -19.21 -2.18 9.86
N TRP A 154 -20.14 -2.98 9.34
CA TRP A 154 -20.61 -2.93 7.96
C TRP A 154 -21.21 -1.56 7.61
N ASP A 155 -22.12 -1.05 8.43
CA ASP A 155 -22.72 0.29 8.25
C ASP A 155 -21.63 1.38 8.19
N ARG A 156 -20.60 1.27 9.03
CA ARG A 156 -19.47 2.21 9.07
C ARG A 156 -18.57 2.12 7.85
N VAL A 157 -18.32 0.91 7.34
CA VAL A 157 -17.58 0.71 6.09
C VAL A 157 -18.35 1.33 4.92
N LEU A 158 -19.65 1.06 4.80
CA LEU A 158 -20.50 1.65 3.76
C LEU A 158 -20.51 3.18 3.80
N GLN A 159 -20.46 3.78 4.99
CA GLN A 159 -20.33 5.23 5.13
C GLN A 159 -19.08 5.79 4.43
N LYS A 160 -17.94 5.08 4.49
CA LYS A 160 -16.71 5.47 3.81
C LYS A 160 -16.84 5.38 2.29
N TYR A 161 -17.44 4.29 1.77
CA TYR A 161 -17.77 4.18 0.34
C TYR A 161 -18.62 5.36 -0.15
N HIS A 162 -19.67 5.70 0.59
CA HIS A 162 -20.52 6.84 0.25
C HIS A 162 -19.78 8.18 0.34
N GLY A 163 -18.83 8.34 1.27
CA GLY A 163 -17.99 9.52 1.38
C GLY A 163 -17.14 9.75 0.12
N VAL A 164 -16.42 8.73 -0.35
CA VAL A 164 -15.57 8.83 -1.56
C VAL A 164 -16.43 9.12 -2.79
N ARG A 165 -17.58 8.44 -2.93
CA ARG A 165 -18.50 8.67 -4.05
C ARG A 165 -19.12 10.08 -4.01
N ARG A 166 -19.47 10.59 -2.82
CA ARG A 166 -19.97 11.96 -2.66
C ARG A 166 -18.92 13.00 -3.05
N MET A 167 -17.66 12.80 -2.65
CA MET A 167 -16.54 13.64 -3.11
C MET A 167 -16.48 13.69 -4.64
N ALA A 168 -16.44 12.54 -5.31
CA ALA A 168 -16.19 12.46 -6.75
C ALA A 168 -17.41 12.80 -7.63
N TYR A 169 -18.64 12.53 -7.18
CA TYR A 169 -19.84 12.71 -8.00
C TYR A 169 -20.67 13.95 -7.64
N GLU A 170 -20.59 14.45 -6.40
CA GLU A 170 -21.46 15.52 -5.92
C GLU A 170 -20.71 16.81 -5.61
N LEU A 171 -19.59 16.72 -4.88
CA LEU A 171 -18.85 17.89 -4.39
C LEU A 171 -17.84 18.41 -5.41
N TYR A 172 -17.02 17.53 -5.98
CA TYR A 172 -15.87 17.89 -6.82
C TYR A 172 -15.81 17.15 -8.18
N PRO A 173 -16.94 17.03 -8.93
CA PRO A 173 -16.97 16.28 -10.18
C PRO A 173 -16.15 16.91 -11.32
N GLU A 174 -15.63 18.13 -11.16
CA GLU A 174 -14.72 18.74 -12.13
C GLU A 174 -13.24 18.59 -11.72
N GLU A 175 -12.95 18.19 -10.47
CA GLU A 175 -11.59 18.14 -9.94
C GLU A 175 -11.06 16.71 -9.76
N ILE A 176 -11.93 15.77 -9.35
CA ILE A 176 -11.58 14.37 -9.11
C ILE A 176 -12.66 13.44 -9.69
N GLY A 177 -12.24 12.40 -10.40
CA GLY A 177 -13.12 11.36 -10.95
C GLY A 177 -12.99 10.04 -10.21
N PHE A 178 -14.01 9.19 -10.33
CA PHE A 178 -14.04 7.88 -9.68
C PHE A 178 -13.76 6.78 -10.71
N ALA A 179 -12.73 5.97 -10.49
CA ALA A 179 -12.32 4.91 -11.42
C ALA A 179 -12.74 3.52 -10.93
N TYR A 180 -13.25 2.71 -11.86
CA TYR A 180 -13.60 1.31 -11.64
C TYR A 180 -12.65 0.36 -12.37
N THR A 181 -11.78 0.84 -13.24
CA THR A 181 -10.85 0.00 -14.00
C THR A 181 -9.52 0.73 -14.18
N ALA A 182 -8.48 0.00 -14.58
CA ALA A 182 -7.22 0.62 -14.98
C ALA A 182 -7.41 1.65 -16.11
N ASP A 183 -8.27 1.34 -17.08
CA ASP A 183 -8.55 2.26 -18.20
C ASP A 183 -9.33 3.51 -17.75
N ASP A 184 -10.16 3.41 -16.70
CA ASP A 184 -10.79 4.59 -16.10
C ASP A 184 -9.76 5.52 -15.45
N VAL A 185 -8.73 4.98 -14.80
CA VAL A 185 -7.65 5.79 -14.20
C VAL A 185 -6.99 6.66 -15.26
N GLU A 186 -6.52 6.03 -16.35
CA GLU A 186 -5.84 6.73 -17.44
C GLU A 186 -6.77 7.73 -18.13
N ARG A 187 -8.03 7.36 -18.36
CA ARG A 187 -9.03 8.24 -18.97
C ARG A 187 -9.28 9.48 -18.12
N ILE A 188 -9.54 9.31 -16.82
CA ILE A 188 -9.84 10.42 -15.91
C ILE A 188 -8.62 11.34 -15.74
N HIS A 189 -7.43 10.76 -15.57
CA HIS A 189 -6.20 11.54 -15.51
C HIS A 189 -5.96 12.31 -16.82
N GLY A 190 -6.19 11.68 -17.97
CA GLY A 190 -6.12 12.34 -19.29
C GLY A 190 -7.13 13.47 -19.52
N GLU A 191 -8.21 13.52 -18.73
CA GLU A 191 -9.16 14.64 -18.66
C GLU A 191 -8.65 15.79 -17.76
N GLY A 192 -7.47 15.65 -17.14
CA GLY A 192 -6.86 16.62 -16.22
C GLY A 192 -7.39 16.53 -14.79
N ARG A 193 -8.14 15.48 -14.44
CA ARG A 193 -8.75 15.28 -13.12
C ARG A 193 -7.89 14.36 -12.26
N LEU A 194 -7.95 14.55 -10.94
CA LEU A 194 -7.45 13.56 -9.99
C LEU A 194 -8.30 12.29 -10.10
N VAL A 195 -7.79 11.17 -9.61
CA VAL A 195 -8.48 9.88 -9.65
C VAL A 195 -8.66 9.31 -8.24
N ALA A 196 -9.90 8.95 -7.91
CA ALA A 196 -10.24 8.20 -6.71
C ALA A 196 -10.57 6.75 -7.08
N LEU A 197 -9.93 5.82 -6.38
CA LEU A 197 -10.30 4.40 -6.31
C LEU A 197 -10.65 4.06 -4.85
N ILE A 198 -11.26 2.90 -4.62
CA ILE A 198 -11.55 2.40 -3.26
C ILE A 198 -10.90 1.04 -3.04
N GLY A 199 -10.18 0.93 -1.93
CA GLY A 199 -9.79 -0.34 -1.31
C GLY A 199 -10.57 -0.54 -0.02
N MET A 200 -10.90 -1.78 0.32
CA MET A 200 -11.42 -2.11 1.64
C MET A 200 -10.36 -2.86 2.44
N GLU A 201 -10.10 -2.34 3.62
CA GLU A 201 -9.15 -2.95 4.53
C GLU A 201 -9.92 -3.67 5.63
N ASN A 202 -9.66 -4.98 5.74
CA ASN A 202 -10.31 -5.95 6.62
C ASN A 202 -11.66 -6.48 6.10
N LEU A 203 -11.75 -7.79 5.85
CA LEU A 203 -13.01 -8.47 5.51
C LEU A 203 -13.95 -8.66 6.70
N TRP A 204 -13.48 -8.56 7.95
CA TRP A 204 -14.31 -8.83 9.14
C TRP A 204 -15.73 -8.22 9.11
N PRO A 205 -15.96 -6.96 8.67
CA PRO A 205 -17.28 -6.35 8.62
C PRO A 205 -18.32 -7.10 7.78
N ILE A 206 -17.92 -7.96 6.84
CA ILE A 206 -18.89 -8.70 6.03
C ILE A 206 -19.54 -9.87 6.79
N GLY A 207 -19.06 -10.20 7.99
CA GLY A 207 -19.53 -11.36 8.74
C GLY A 207 -19.26 -12.66 7.97
N GLU A 208 -20.26 -13.53 7.85
CA GLU A 208 -20.18 -14.77 7.06
C GLU A 208 -20.89 -14.65 5.69
N ASP A 209 -21.35 -13.45 5.33
CA ASP A 209 -22.13 -13.22 4.12
C ASP A 209 -21.25 -12.76 2.94
N LEU A 210 -20.79 -13.72 2.14
CA LEU A 210 -19.90 -13.45 1.00
C LEU A 210 -20.54 -12.56 -0.08
N SER A 211 -21.88 -12.45 -0.17
CA SER A 211 -22.49 -11.57 -1.18
C SER A 211 -22.17 -10.10 -0.95
N ARG A 212 -21.75 -9.72 0.27
CA ARG A 212 -21.28 -8.37 0.59
C ARG A 212 -19.99 -7.99 -0.14
N ILE A 213 -19.21 -8.95 -0.62
CA ILE A 213 -18.04 -8.68 -1.48
C ILE A 213 -18.52 -8.11 -2.83
N GLU A 214 -19.58 -8.67 -3.41
CA GLU A 214 -20.21 -8.13 -4.63
C GLU A 214 -20.87 -6.77 -4.36
N GLU A 215 -21.50 -6.59 -3.19
CA GLU A 215 -22.06 -5.28 -2.80
C GLU A 215 -20.99 -4.17 -2.77
N VAL A 216 -19.82 -4.40 -2.15
CA VAL A 216 -18.75 -3.39 -2.17
C VAL A 216 -18.08 -3.25 -3.53
N PHE A 217 -18.02 -4.32 -4.34
CA PHE A 217 -17.55 -4.25 -5.72
C PHE A 217 -18.39 -3.28 -6.56
N ASP A 218 -19.72 -3.38 -6.44
CA ASP A 218 -20.68 -2.48 -7.10
C ASP A 218 -20.58 -1.03 -6.59
N LEU A 219 -20.18 -0.86 -5.33
CA LEU A 219 -19.86 0.46 -4.76
C LEU A 219 -18.48 0.99 -5.17
N GLY A 220 -17.63 0.16 -5.79
CA GLY A 220 -16.37 0.54 -6.40
C GLY A 220 -15.10 -0.02 -5.75
N ALA A 221 -15.19 -1.02 -4.87
CA ALA A 221 -14.02 -1.69 -4.30
C ALA A 221 -13.19 -2.37 -5.39
N ARG A 222 -11.88 -2.14 -5.43
CA ARG A 222 -10.97 -2.77 -6.40
C ARG A 222 -9.80 -3.54 -5.80
N TYR A 223 -9.59 -3.42 -4.49
CA TYR A 223 -8.91 -4.45 -3.72
C TYR A 223 -9.58 -4.64 -2.37
N ILE A 224 -9.36 -5.80 -1.76
CA ILE A 224 -9.74 -6.06 -0.37
C ILE A 224 -8.61 -6.79 0.37
N SER A 225 -8.27 -6.35 1.58
CA SER A 225 -7.36 -7.07 2.49
C SER A 225 -8.14 -8.05 3.37
N VAL A 226 -7.67 -9.30 3.47
CA VAL A 226 -8.37 -10.37 4.21
C VAL A 226 -8.50 -10.02 5.69
N THR A 227 -7.43 -9.53 6.30
CA THR A 227 -7.39 -9.15 7.72
C THR A 227 -6.93 -7.70 7.88
N HIS A 228 -7.09 -7.16 9.09
CA HIS A 228 -6.27 -6.06 9.60
C HIS A 228 -5.49 -6.59 10.83
N ASN A 229 -5.13 -5.77 11.81
CA ASN A 229 -4.60 -6.22 13.10
C ASN A 229 -5.68 -6.95 13.92
N GLY A 230 -5.47 -8.24 14.14
CA GLY A 230 -6.36 -9.18 14.83
C GLY A 230 -6.92 -10.25 13.88
N HIS A 231 -6.94 -11.51 14.33
CA HIS A 231 -7.49 -12.61 13.54
C HIS A 231 -8.99 -12.40 13.26
N ASN A 232 -9.46 -12.91 12.12
CA ASN A 232 -10.89 -12.86 11.77
C ASN A 232 -11.38 -14.21 11.23
N GLN A 233 -12.64 -14.26 10.81
CA GLN A 233 -13.28 -15.48 10.28
C GLN A 233 -12.71 -15.95 8.94
N PHE A 234 -11.86 -15.17 8.29
CA PHE A 234 -11.26 -15.46 6.98
C PHE A 234 -9.79 -15.87 7.06
N GLY A 235 -9.05 -15.48 8.10
CA GLY A 235 -7.65 -15.90 8.26
C GLY A 235 -6.92 -15.26 9.44
N ASP A 236 -5.65 -15.66 9.57
CA ASP A 236 -4.75 -15.14 10.59
C ASP A 236 -4.10 -13.82 10.14
N ALA A 237 -3.94 -12.90 11.09
CA ALA A 237 -3.33 -11.58 10.91
C ALA A 237 -1.86 -11.57 11.34
N ALA A 238 -1.06 -10.70 10.72
CA ALA A 238 0.35 -10.48 11.08
C ALA A 238 0.53 -9.99 12.51
N VAL A 239 -0.42 -9.19 13.00
CA VAL A 239 -0.41 -8.63 14.34
C VAL A 239 -1.61 -9.16 15.11
N GLU A 240 -1.31 -9.97 16.12
CA GLU A 240 -2.29 -10.54 17.05
C GLU A 240 -2.89 -9.45 17.96
N ARG A 241 -4.17 -9.63 18.32
CA ARG A 241 -4.91 -8.81 19.28
C ARG A 241 -5.34 -9.68 20.46
N ALA A 242 -4.50 -9.77 21.48
CA ALA A 242 -4.81 -10.52 22.71
C ALA A 242 -6.13 -10.10 23.38
N ASN A 243 -6.54 -8.83 23.25
CA ASN A 243 -7.82 -8.34 23.77
C ASN A 243 -9.05 -8.86 23.01
N LEU A 244 -8.85 -9.42 21.82
CA LEU A 244 -9.87 -10.10 21.00
C LEU A 244 -9.77 -11.64 21.08
N GLY A 245 -8.82 -12.15 21.87
CA GLY A 245 -8.65 -13.58 22.12
C GLY A 245 -7.58 -14.26 21.29
N ASP A 246 -6.81 -13.52 20.48
CA ASP A 246 -5.70 -14.08 19.71
C ASP A 246 -4.59 -14.58 20.65
N ASP A 247 -4.11 -15.81 20.41
CA ASP A 247 -3.04 -16.47 21.15
C ASP A 247 -2.33 -17.46 20.22
N GLY A 248 -1.52 -16.93 19.31
CA GLY A 248 -0.96 -17.67 18.18
C GLY A 248 -1.97 -17.96 17.06
N PRO A 249 -1.56 -18.74 16.03
CA PRO A 249 -2.37 -18.99 14.84
C PRO A 249 -3.70 -19.68 15.16
N GLU A 250 -4.80 -19.15 14.62
CA GLU A 250 -6.13 -19.76 14.75
C GLU A 250 -6.40 -20.74 13.60
N TRP A 251 -6.09 -20.34 12.37
CA TRP A 251 -6.32 -21.12 11.16
C TRP A 251 -5.05 -21.81 10.65
N GLY A 252 -3.88 -21.23 10.97
CA GLY A 252 -2.61 -21.59 10.36
C GLY A 252 -2.46 -21.04 8.93
N GLY A 253 -3.18 -19.97 8.59
CA GLY A 253 -3.33 -19.48 7.21
C GLY A 253 -4.72 -18.93 6.89
N LEU A 254 -5.23 -19.21 5.70
CA LEU A 254 -6.63 -18.92 5.36
C LEU A 254 -7.58 -19.91 6.05
N SER A 255 -8.76 -19.43 6.44
CA SER A 255 -9.87 -20.30 6.82
C SER A 255 -10.57 -20.84 5.57
N PRO A 256 -11.43 -21.89 5.68
CA PRO A 256 -12.27 -22.32 4.56
C PRO A 256 -13.14 -21.19 3.99
N LEU A 257 -13.66 -20.31 4.84
CA LEU A 257 -14.43 -19.14 4.41
C LEU A 257 -13.52 -18.10 3.73
N GLY A 258 -12.27 -17.98 4.19
CA GLY A 258 -11.24 -17.18 3.53
C GLY A 258 -10.95 -17.64 2.11
N GLU A 259 -10.80 -18.94 1.88
CA GLU A 259 -10.64 -19.49 0.53
C GLU A 259 -11.82 -19.14 -0.38
N GLU A 260 -13.06 -19.26 0.11
CA GLU A 260 -14.26 -18.89 -0.64
C GLU A 260 -14.32 -17.38 -0.93
N ALA A 261 -13.85 -16.53 0.00
CA ALA A 261 -13.74 -15.10 -0.23
C ALA A 261 -12.71 -14.76 -1.32
N ILE A 262 -11.55 -15.42 -1.35
CA ILE A 262 -10.56 -15.25 -2.42
C ILE A 262 -11.14 -15.63 -3.79
N ASP A 263 -11.87 -16.75 -3.87
CA ASP A 263 -12.55 -17.16 -5.10
C ASP A 263 -13.53 -16.10 -5.60
N GLU A 264 -14.33 -15.52 -4.69
CA GLU A 264 -15.31 -14.50 -5.03
C GLU A 264 -14.64 -13.19 -5.49
N MET A 265 -13.55 -12.79 -4.83
CA MET A 265 -12.74 -11.66 -5.25
C MET A 265 -12.16 -11.87 -6.65
N ASN A 266 -11.62 -13.05 -6.95
CA ASN A 266 -11.16 -13.40 -8.30
C ASN A 266 -12.29 -13.40 -9.33
N ARG A 267 -13.48 -13.92 -8.98
CA ARG A 267 -14.66 -13.90 -9.87
C ARG A 267 -15.08 -12.49 -10.23
N LEU A 268 -15.02 -11.55 -9.28
CA LEU A 268 -15.45 -10.17 -9.46
C LEU A 268 -14.37 -9.29 -10.12
N GLY A 269 -13.10 -9.65 -9.99
CA GLY A 269 -11.99 -8.79 -10.42
C GLY A 269 -11.56 -7.80 -9.34
N ILE A 270 -11.61 -8.23 -8.09
CA ILE A 270 -11.05 -7.51 -6.94
C ILE A 270 -9.65 -8.08 -6.67
N MET A 271 -8.65 -7.19 -6.57
CA MET A 271 -7.30 -7.58 -6.17
C MET A 271 -7.29 -8.10 -4.74
N VAL A 272 -6.60 -9.22 -4.53
CA VAL A 272 -6.34 -9.78 -3.19
C VAL A 272 -5.17 -9.02 -2.58
N ASP A 273 -5.42 -8.31 -1.48
CA ASP A 273 -4.38 -7.58 -0.75
C ASP A 273 -3.77 -8.40 0.39
N LEU A 274 -2.44 -8.48 0.40
CA LEU A 274 -1.62 -9.22 1.34
C LEU A 274 -1.22 -8.41 2.58
N SER A 275 -1.45 -7.11 2.56
CA SER A 275 -1.14 -6.25 3.72
C SER A 275 -1.96 -6.68 4.94
N HIS A 276 -1.33 -6.65 6.12
CA HIS A 276 -1.85 -7.16 7.41
C HIS A 276 -1.98 -8.68 7.58
N LEU A 277 -1.84 -9.49 6.53
CA LEU A 277 -1.98 -10.95 6.64
C LEU A 277 -0.78 -11.55 7.38
N ALA A 278 -1.02 -12.59 8.19
CA ALA A 278 0.08 -13.43 8.65
C ALA A 278 0.78 -14.05 7.44
N GLU A 279 2.06 -14.39 7.57
CA GLU A 279 2.85 -14.94 6.47
C GLU A 279 2.21 -16.20 5.86
N SER A 280 1.68 -17.11 6.70
CA SER A 280 0.93 -18.28 6.24
C SER A 280 -0.32 -17.90 5.44
N THR A 281 -1.10 -16.93 5.93
CA THR A 281 -2.31 -16.46 5.25
C THR A 281 -1.98 -15.81 3.91
N ALA A 282 -0.89 -15.05 3.85
CA ALA A 282 -0.43 -14.42 2.61
C ALA A 282 0.00 -15.47 1.57
N LEU A 283 0.75 -16.49 1.99
CA LEU A 283 1.18 -17.58 1.10
C LEU A 283 -0.02 -18.41 0.61
N ASP A 284 -0.97 -18.74 1.48
CA ASP A 284 -2.21 -19.42 1.09
C ASP A 284 -3.04 -18.58 0.11
N ALA A 285 -3.15 -17.27 0.34
CA ALA A 285 -3.85 -16.35 -0.55
C ALA A 285 -3.19 -16.27 -1.94
N ILE A 286 -1.85 -16.24 -1.99
CA ILE A 286 -1.08 -16.29 -3.25
C ILE A 286 -1.31 -17.61 -3.99
N GLU A 287 -1.27 -18.75 -3.28
CA GLU A 287 -1.49 -20.06 -3.88
C GLU A 287 -2.93 -20.22 -4.39
N ARG A 288 -3.90 -19.68 -3.65
CA ARG A 288 -5.32 -19.78 -4.01
C ARG A 288 -5.71 -18.85 -5.17
N SER A 289 -5.14 -17.64 -5.22
CA SER A 289 -5.54 -16.63 -6.18
C SER A 289 -5.21 -17.05 -7.62
N ARG A 290 -6.21 -16.98 -8.50
CA ARG A 290 -6.08 -17.16 -9.95
C ARG A 290 -5.57 -15.92 -10.67
N ALA A 291 -5.56 -14.78 -9.99
CA ALA A 291 -5.12 -13.49 -10.52
C ALA A 291 -3.91 -12.96 -9.73
N PRO A 292 -3.15 -12.00 -10.29
CA PRO A 292 -2.09 -11.32 -9.57
C PRO A 292 -2.58 -10.67 -8.27
N VAL A 293 -1.78 -10.81 -7.20
CA VAL A 293 -2.06 -10.22 -5.88
C VAL A 293 -1.42 -8.83 -5.72
N LEU A 294 -1.85 -8.13 -4.68
CA LEU A 294 -1.35 -6.81 -4.29
C LEU A 294 -0.79 -6.88 -2.87
N GLY A 295 0.34 -6.23 -2.58
CA GLY A 295 0.65 -5.75 -1.24
C GLY A 295 0.47 -4.25 -1.23
N SER A 296 -0.66 -3.76 -0.70
CA SER A 296 -1.06 -2.36 -0.83
C SER A 296 -0.26 -1.37 0.03
N HIS A 297 0.23 -1.79 1.20
CA HIS A 297 1.01 -0.94 2.11
C HIS A 297 1.81 -1.80 3.10
N SER A 298 2.92 -2.39 2.63
CA SER A 298 3.78 -3.22 3.48
C SER A 298 5.24 -3.11 3.06
N SER A 299 6.12 -2.80 4.01
CA SER A 299 7.57 -2.71 3.77
C SER A 299 8.22 -4.11 3.94
N VAL A 300 9.55 -4.20 3.93
CA VAL A 300 10.27 -5.49 3.82
C VAL A 300 11.03 -5.90 5.08
N ARG A 301 10.99 -7.18 5.42
CA ARG A 301 11.70 -7.75 6.60
C ARG A 301 13.20 -7.76 6.44
N GLY A 302 13.69 -7.78 5.20
CA GLY A 302 15.12 -7.68 4.91
C GLY A 302 15.79 -6.40 5.43
N ILE A 303 15.00 -5.35 5.72
CA ILE A 303 15.48 -4.10 6.32
C ILE A 303 14.98 -3.98 7.76
N VAL A 304 13.66 -4.09 8.01
CA VAL A 304 13.07 -4.05 9.35
C VAL A 304 12.28 -5.33 9.60
N ASP A 305 12.85 -6.21 10.43
CA ASP A 305 12.25 -7.50 10.77
C ASP A 305 11.14 -7.36 11.82
N ILE A 306 9.93 -7.08 11.35
CA ILE A 306 8.70 -7.03 12.14
C ILE A 306 7.60 -7.83 11.45
N PRO A 307 6.59 -8.34 12.19
CA PRO A 307 5.53 -9.16 11.62
C PRO A 307 4.80 -8.50 10.45
N ARG A 308 4.65 -7.18 10.50
CA ARG A 308 3.90 -6.38 9.52
C ARG A 308 4.62 -6.20 8.17
N ASN A 309 5.93 -6.42 8.12
CA ASN A 309 6.70 -6.38 6.89
C ASN A 309 6.71 -7.74 6.19
N ILE A 310 6.87 -7.72 4.86
CA ILE A 310 6.86 -8.89 3.99
C ILE A 310 8.25 -9.55 3.98
N SER A 311 8.28 -10.88 4.10
CA SER A 311 9.51 -11.68 4.02
C SER A 311 9.95 -11.94 2.57
N ASP A 312 11.22 -12.31 2.39
CA ASP A 312 11.75 -12.69 1.08
C ASP A 312 10.99 -13.88 0.47
N GLU A 313 10.51 -14.82 1.29
CA GLU A 313 9.70 -15.96 0.83
C GLU A 313 8.40 -15.48 0.18
N THR A 314 7.67 -14.59 0.87
CA THR A 314 6.44 -14.01 0.32
C THR A 314 6.72 -13.11 -0.89
N LEU A 315 7.81 -12.33 -0.89
CA LEU A 315 8.21 -11.54 -2.07
C LEU A 315 8.44 -12.43 -3.30
N LEU A 316 9.18 -13.53 -3.14
CA LEU A 316 9.41 -14.49 -4.22
C LEU A 316 8.10 -15.16 -4.69
N ALA A 317 7.18 -15.45 -3.79
CA ALA A 317 5.86 -15.98 -4.16
C ALA A 317 5.04 -14.96 -4.96
N VAL A 318 5.07 -13.67 -4.59
CA VAL A 318 4.42 -12.59 -5.34
C VAL A 318 4.99 -12.45 -6.75
N ARG A 319 6.32 -12.58 -6.89
CA ARG A 319 6.98 -12.58 -8.20
C ARG A 319 6.43 -13.67 -9.12
N GLU A 320 6.37 -14.91 -8.62
CA GLU A 320 5.88 -16.05 -9.42
C GLU A 320 4.39 -15.95 -9.74
N ASN A 321 3.60 -15.31 -8.86
CA ASN A 321 2.19 -15.02 -9.08
C ASN A 321 1.95 -13.87 -10.08
N GLY A 322 2.93 -12.97 -10.28
CA GLY A 322 2.79 -11.79 -11.14
C GLY A 322 2.28 -10.53 -10.42
N GLY A 323 2.18 -10.57 -9.09
CA GLY A 323 1.65 -9.48 -8.26
C GLY A 323 2.61 -8.30 -8.10
N VAL A 324 2.24 -7.35 -7.24
CA VAL A 324 3.01 -6.11 -7.00
C VAL A 324 2.99 -5.73 -5.51
N ILE A 325 4.13 -5.27 -4.98
CA ILE A 325 4.28 -4.81 -3.58
C ILE A 325 4.51 -3.31 -3.54
N HIS A 326 3.72 -2.63 -2.74
CA HIS A 326 3.83 -1.20 -2.45
C HIS A 326 4.41 -1.06 -1.03
N PRO A 327 5.73 -0.86 -0.88
CA PRO A 327 6.31 -0.47 0.40
C PRO A 327 5.62 0.79 0.91
N THR A 328 5.47 0.88 2.23
CA THR A 328 4.75 1.98 2.86
C THR A 328 5.69 2.92 3.60
N ALA A 329 5.44 4.22 3.47
CA ALA A 329 6.17 5.29 4.15
C ALA A 329 5.76 5.42 5.64
N LEU A 330 5.66 4.30 6.37
CA LEU A 330 5.42 4.31 7.80
C LEU A 330 6.74 4.13 8.54
N GLY A 331 7.19 5.17 9.26
CA GLY A 331 8.56 5.24 9.82
C GLY A 331 9.01 3.98 10.59
N SER A 332 8.16 3.40 11.43
CA SER A 332 8.49 2.18 12.18
C SER A 332 8.64 0.90 11.34
N PHE A 333 8.13 0.90 10.11
CA PHE A 333 8.26 -0.20 9.15
C PHE A 333 9.46 0.00 8.23
N VAL A 334 9.92 1.24 8.10
CA VAL A 334 10.99 1.66 7.19
C VAL A 334 12.37 1.61 7.84
N ARG A 335 12.51 2.12 9.08
CA ARG A 335 13.78 2.05 9.80
C ARG A 335 13.55 1.96 11.31
N GLN A 336 14.18 0.98 11.95
CA GLN A 336 14.20 0.94 13.41
C GLN A 336 15.02 2.10 13.95
N GLN A 337 14.38 2.91 14.78
CA GLN A 337 15.09 3.94 15.53
C GLN A 337 15.59 3.37 16.86
N PRO A 338 16.77 3.83 17.32
CA PRO A 338 17.31 3.41 18.61
C PRO A 338 16.34 3.78 19.75
N PRO A 339 16.11 2.89 20.74
CA PRO A 339 15.26 3.17 21.90
C PRO A 339 15.62 4.46 22.62
N GLU A 340 16.91 4.80 22.65
CA GLU A 340 17.49 6.00 23.25
C GLU A 340 16.85 7.29 22.71
N ARG A 341 16.42 7.32 21.44
CA ARG A 341 15.71 8.46 20.88
C ARG A 341 14.37 8.69 21.58
N GLY A 342 13.60 7.61 21.79
CA GLY A 342 12.31 7.69 22.47
C GLY A 342 12.45 8.11 23.93
N GLU A 343 13.48 7.58 24.61
CA GLU A 343 13.84 7.99 25.97
C GLU A 343 14.17 9.48 26.03
N ARG A 344 14.98 9.97 25.10
CA ARG A 344 15.38 11.38 25.05
C ARG A 344 14.20 12.32 24.77
N ILE A 345 13.31 11.96 23.85
CA ILE A 345 12.08 12.71 23.60
C ILE A 345 11.19 12.73 24.85
N ALA A 346 11.06 11.60 25.55
CA ALA A 346 10.27 11.52 26.77
C ALA A 346 10.84 12.40 27.89
N GLU A 347 12.17 12.41 28.07
CA GLU A 347 12.85 13.30 29.03
C GLU A 347 12.59 14.77 28.74
N ILE A 348 12.73 15.20 27.47
CA ILE A 348 12.47 16.59 27.06
C ILE A 348 11.01 16.94 27.31
N ARG A 349 10.07 16.07 26.91
CA ARG A 349 8.64 16.31 27.14
C ARG A 349 8.31 16.40 28.63
N GLU A 350 8.93 15.60 29.48
CA GLU A 350 8.78 15.70 30.93
C GLU A 350 9.37 17.01 31.48
N GLU A 351 10.58 17.38 31.03
CA GLU A 351 11.27 18.63 31.42
C GLU A 351 10.41 19.87 31.15
N PHE A 352 9.77 19.93 29.98
CA PHE A 352 8.92 21.04 29.56
C PHE A 352 7.43 20.86 29.92
N GLY A 353 7.05 19.76 30.57
CA GLY A 353 5.65 19.48 30.95
C GLY A 353 4.71 19.25 29.77
N VAL A 354 5.21 18.77 28.63
CA VAL A 354 4.46 18.56 27.38
C VAL A 354 3.91 17.14 27.27
N GLY A 355 2.69 16.93 27.78
CA GLY A 355 1.95 15.67 27.62
C GLY A 355 1.08 15.61 26.36
N SER A 356 0.71 16.76 25.81
CA SER A 356 -0.22 16.88 24.69
C SER A 356 0.11 18.05 23.77
N GLN A 357 -0.55 18.10 22.60
CA GLN A 357 -0.41 19.24 21.69
C GLN A 357 -0.89 20.56 22.32
N ALA A 358 -1.88 20.51 23.21
CA ALA A 358 -2.35 21.68 23.93
C ALA A 358 -1.31 22.20 24.92
N ASP A 359 -0.61 21.29 25.63
CA ASP A 359 0.49 21.66 26.53
C ASP A 359 1.64 22.26 25.75
N LEU A 360 1.96 21.67 24.59
CA LEU A 360 2.92 22.24 23.65
C LEU A 360 2.48 23.67 23.33
N GLN A 361 1.30 23.89 22.75
CA GLN A 361 0.78 25.23 22.39
C GLN A 361 0.74 26.24 23.54
N ALA A 362 0.64 25.78 24.78
CA ALA A 362 0.59 26.61 25.98
C ALA A 362 1.96 27.05 26.52
N LEU A 363 3.07 26.50 26.00
CA LEU A 363 4.43 26.95 26.37
C LEU A 363 4.61 28.46 26.13
N SER A 364 5.41 29.10 27.00
CA SER A 364 5.87 30.45 26.74
C SER A 364 6.77 30.50 25.50
N ASP A 365 6.94 31.66 24.86
CA ASP A 365 7.82 31.78 23.69
C ASP A 365 9.27 31.33 24.00
N GLU A 366 9.75 31.60 25.22
CA GLU A 366 11.08 31.19 25.69
C GLU A 366 11.16 29.67 25.87
N ASP A 367 10.19 29.06 26.56
CA ASP A 367 10.15 27.61 26.76
C ASP A 367 9.92 26.86 25.43
N ARG A 368 9.13 27.42 24.51
CA ARG A 368 8.96 26.88 23.17
C ARG A 368 10.29 26.87 22.42
N ALA A 369 11.01 27.99 22.41
CA ALA A 369 12.29 28.06 21.71
C ALA A 369 13.31 27.05 22.27
N ALA A 370 13.37 26.91 23.60
CA ALA A 370 14.24 25.93 24.25
C ALA A 370 13.78 24.47 24.00
N TYR A 371 12.48 24.22 23.98
CA TYR A 371 11.92 22.92 23.62
C TYR A 371 12.27 22.55 22.17
N ASP A 372 12.10 23.49 21.23
CA ASP A 372 12.40 23.28 19.82
C ASP A 372 13.90 23.05 19.61
N GLU A 373 14.78 23.79 20.30
CA GLU A 373 16.24 23.56 20.28
C GLU A 373 16.60 22.17 20.83
N ALA A 374 15.97 21.74 21.93
CA ALA A 374 16.19 20.42 22.51
C ALA A 374 15.73 19.31 21.56
N MET A 375 14.57 19.47 20.92
CA MET A 375 14.06 18.52 19.92
C MET A 375 14.96 18.48 18.68
N ALA A 376 15.44 19.63 18.19
CA ALA A 376 16.38 19.69 17.07
C ALA A 376 17.70 18.97 17.39
N ALA A 377 18.20 19.07 18.63
CA ALA A 377 19.37 18.30 19.06
C ALA A 377 19.12 16.79 19.06
N VAL A 378 17.90 16.34 19.41
CA VAL A 378 17.52 14.92 19.26
C VAL A 378 17.50 14.50 17.80
N GLU A 379 17.00 15.35 16.90
CA GLU A 379 16.98 15.04 15.47
C GLU A 379 18.39 15.02 14.86
N GLU A 380 19.31 15.89 15.31
CA GLU A 380 20.71 15.84 14.89
C GLU A 380 21.40 14.53 15.37
N GLU A 381 21.14 14.12 16.61
CA GLU A 381 21.71 12.89 17.18
C GLU A 381 21.05 11.63 16.60
N PHE A 382 19.73 11.68 16.38
CA PHE A 382 18.90 10.59 15.91
C PHE A 382 17.97 11.07 14.79
N PRO A 383 18.49 11.18 13.54
CA PRO A 383 17.72 11.65 12.41
C PRO A 383 16.39 10.90 12.26
N PRO A 384 15.29 11.62 11.96
CA PRO A 384 14.01 10.97 11.69
C PRO A 384 14.12 10.07 10.46
N VAL A 385 13.17 9.15 10.34
CA VAL A 385 13.05 8.33 9.13
C VAL A 385 12.59 9.22 7.99
N ASN A 386 13.24 9.13 6.83
CA ASN A 386 13.01 10.04 5.70
C ASN A 386 12.77 9.29 4.38
N VAL A 387 12.54 10.05 3.30
CA VAL A 387 12.29 9.49 1.94
C VAL A 387 13.44 8.59 1.47
N ALA A 388 14.70 8.89 1.78
CA ALA A 388 15.81 8.02 1.38
C ALA A 388 15.71 6.66 2.08
N ASP A 389 15.43 6.62 3.39
CA ASP A 389 15.22 5.34 4.08
C ASP A 389 14.04 4.57 3.47
N PHE A 390 12.97 5.27 3.08
CA PHE A 390 11.82 4.66 2.43
C PHE A 390 12.18 4.03 1.07
N ILE A 391 12.97 4.71 0.24
CA ILE A 391 13.38 4.19 -1.07
C ILE A 391 14.39 3.04 -0.96
N ASP A 392 15.05 2.84 0.19
CA ASP A 392 15.82 1.60 0.44
C ASP A 392 14.93 0.35 0.33
N HIS A 393 13.66 0.43 0.71
CA HIS A 393 12.72 -0.67 0.54
C HIS A 393 12.32 -0.90 -0.93
N VAL A 394 12.19 0.16 -1.71
CA VAL A 394 11.96 0.06 -3.16
C VAL A 394 13.15 -0.64 -3.82
N ASP A 395 14.38 -0.19 -3.54
CA ASP A 395 15.61 -0.82 -4.04
C ASP A 395 15.67 -2.29 -3.68
N TYR A 396 15.36 -2.64 -2.43
CA TYR A 396 15.37 -4.02 -1.96
C TYR A 396 14.42 -4.91 -2.77
N ILE A 397 13.19 -4.45 -3.01
CA ILE A 397 12.18 -5.20 -3.77
C ILE A 397 12.63 -5.33 -5.23
N VAL A 398 13.12 -4.24 -5.85
CA VAL A 398 13.62 -4.25 -7.22
C VAL A 398 14.77 -5.25 -7.38
N ASP A 399 15.73 -5.26 -6.45
CA ASP A 399 16.88 -6.16 -6.49
C ASP A 399 16.49 -7.63 -6.31
N LEU A 400 15.50 -7.93 -5.45
CA LEU A 400 15.09 -9.29 -5.16
C LEU A 400 14.14 -9.88 -6.21
N ILE A 401 13.09 -9.13 -6.57
CA ILE A 401 11.99 -9.64 -7.39
C ILE A 401 11.80 -8.92 -8.73
N GLY A 402 12.45 -7.78 -8.94
CA GLY A 402 12.46 -7.07 -10.22
C GLY A 402 11.54 -5.86 -10.26
N ILE A 403 11.80 -4.96 -11.22
CA ILE A 403 11.10 -3.67 -11.37
C ILE A 403 9.60 -3.80 -11.61
N ASP A 404 9.13 -4.90 -12.21
CA ASP A 404 7.72 -5.13 -12.57
C ASP A 404 6.79 -5.41 -11.37
N HIS A 405 7.38 -5.54 -10.16
CA HIS A 405 6.71 -6.02 -8.95
C HIS A 405 6.76 -5.05 -7.78
N VAL A 406 7.13 -3.79 -8.01
CA VAL A 406 7.21 -2.75 -6.98
C VAL A 406 6.31 -1.56 -7.30
N GLY A 407 5.72 -0.97 -6.26
CA GLY A 407 4.97 0.28 -6.32
C GLY A 407 5.34 1.23 -5.18
N ILE A 408 4.44 2.14 -4.80
CA ILE A 408 4.61 3.09 -3.69
C ILE A 408 3.30 3.24 -2.91
N SER A 409 3.39 3.31 -1.58
CA SER A 409 2.27 3.70 -0.72
C SER A 409 2.72 4.66 0.37
N SER A 410 1.88 5.63 0.71
CA SER A 410 2.12 6.53 1.84
C SER A 410 1.63 5.98 3.17
N ASP A 411 0.46 5.32 3.18
CA ASP A 411 -0.36 5.06 4.37
C ASP A 411 -0.76 6.38 5.10
N PHE A 412 -0.97 7.44 4.32
CA PHE A 412 -1.41 8.75 4.81
C PHE A 412 -2.73 8.64 5.59
N ASP A 413 -2.78 9.37 6.70
CA ASP A 413 -3.87 9.40 7.69
C ASP A 413 -4.12 8.06 8.42
N GLY A 414 -3.43 6.98 8.04
CA GLY A 414 -3.38 5.66 8.72
C GLY A 414 -2.19 5.49 9.68
N GLY A 415 -1.23 6.41 9.62
CA GLY A 415 -0.02 6.42 10.47
C GLY A 415 1.28 6.59 9.69
N GLY A 416 1.19 6.57 8.36
CA GLY A 416 2.28 6.82 7.43
C GLY A 416 2.74 8.29 7.37
N GLY A 417 3.72 8.52 6.49
CA GLY A 417 4.51 9.73 6.42
C GLY A 417 5.94 9.52 6.97
N VAL A 418 6.91 9.99 6.18
CA VAL A 418 8.32 10.10 6.57
C VAL A 418 8.81 11.51 6.30
N GLU A 419 9.93 11.93 6.89
CA GLU A 419 10.49 13.24 6.60
C GLU A 419 10.75 13.40 5.09
N GLY A 420 10.21 14.47 4.51
CA GLY A 420 10.24 14.74 3.09
C GLY A 420 9.08 14.13 2.30
N TRP A 421 8.19 13.36 2.92
CA TRP A 421 6.90 12.97 2.34
C TRP A 421 5.86 12.78 3.47
N MET A 422 5.58 13.88 4.17
CA MET A 422 4.68 13.93 5.33
C MET A 422 3.22 14.07 4.94
N ASP A 423 2.94 14.62 3.76
CA ASP A 423 1.60 14.76 3.20
C ASP A 423 1.66 14.75 1.66
N SER A 424 0.51 14.69 0.98
CA SER A 424 0.48 14.54 -0.47
C SER A 424 1.02 15.75 -1.25
N SER A 425 1.27 16.90 -0.62
CA SER A 425 1.95 18.04 -1.26
C SER A 425 3.46 17.85 -1.42
N GLU A 426 4.04 16.86 -0.77
CA GLU A 426 5.47 16.54 -0.83
C GLU A 426 5.79 15.38 -1.79
N THR A 427 4.81 14.88 -2.55
CA THR A 427 4.93 13.67 -3.38
C THR A 427 6.07 13.72 -4.42
N LEU A 428 6.38 14.89 -4.96
CA LEU A 428 7.56 15.10 -5.82
C LEU A 428 8.88 14.63 -5.18
N ASN A 429 9.04 14.73 -3.86
CA ASN A 429 10.27 14.36 -3.16
C ASN A 429 10.63 12.87 -3.31
N VAL A 430 9.62 12.01 -3.44
CA VAL A 430 9.83 10.60 -3.75
C VAL A 430 10.44 10.43 -5.14
N THR A 431 9.95 11.18 -6.13
CA THR A 431 10.52 11.16 -7.50
C THR A 431 11.94 11.72 -7.53
N ILE A 432 12.21 12.77 -6.76
CA ILE A 432 13.56 13.33 -6.60
C ILE A 432 14.52 12.26 -6.10
N GLU A 433 14.12 11.50 -5.09
CA GLU A 433 14.97 10.43 -4.54
C GLU A 433 15.16 9.26 -5.53
N LEU A 434 14.11 8.85 -6.25
CA LEU A 434 14.24 7.83 -7.31
C LEU A 434 15.21 8.29 -8.42
N VAL A 435 15.10 9.55 -8.86
CA VAL A 435 16.06 10.11 -9.83
C VAL A 435 17.47 10.15 -9.22
N ARG A 436 17.62 10.53 -7.94
CA ARG A 436 18.92 10.56 -7.26
C ARG A 436 19.58 9.18 -7.20
N ARG A 437 18.79 8.10 -7.13
CA ARG A 437 19.27 6.70 -7.18
C ARG A 437 19.50 6.16 -8.59
N GLY A 438 19.22 6.96 -9.60
CA GLY A 438 19.51 6.63 -11.00
C GLY A 438 18.44 5.75 -11.65
N TYR A 439 17.21 5.70 -11.11
CA TYR A 439 16.10 5.09 -11.84
C TYR A 439 15.83 5.87 -13.12
N SER A 440 15.55 5.15 -14.22
CA SER A 440 15.16 5.77 -15.48
C SER A 440 13.72 6.30 -15.42
N GLU A 441 13.32 7.12 -16.39
CA GLU A 441 11.93 7.58 -16.50
C GLU A 441 10.96 6.40 -16.66
N ALA A 442 11.33 5.39 -17.46
CA ALA A 442 10.50 4.20 -17.65
C ALA A 442 10.36 3.36 -16.37
N GLU A 443 11.40 3.27 -15.53
CA GLU A 443 11.34 2.58 -14.24
C GLU A 443 10.49 3.38 -13.23
N ILE A 444 10.66 4.70 -13.17
CA ILE A 444 9.86 5.58 -12.31
C ILE A 444 8.37 5.52 -12.69
N ARG A 445 8.06 5.48 -13.99
CA ARG A 445 6.69 5.30 -14.51
C ARG A 445 6.07 3.98 -14.05
N GLN A 446 6.85 2.90 -14.01
CA GLN A 446 6.41 1.60 -13.52
C GLN A 446 6.13 1.64 -12.01
N ILE A 447 7.09 2.15 -11.23
CA ILE A 447 7.00 2.27 -9.77
C ILE A 447 5.80 3.12 -9.35
N TRP A 448 5.56 4.26 -10.02
CA TRP A 448 4.48 5.17 -9.61
C TRP A 448 3.07 4.67 -9.91
N GLY A 449 2.89 3.76 -10.86
CA GLY A 449 1.54 3.32 -11.20
C GLY A 449 1.47 2.32 -12.34
N GLY A 450 2.46 2.29 -13.24
CA GLY A 450 2.45 1.35 -14.37
C GLY A 450 2.31 -0.11 -13.95
N ASN A 451 2.99 -0.53 -12.88
CA ASN A 451 2.89 -1.90 -12.36
C ASN A 451 1.52 -2.20 -11.73
N LEU A 452 0.95 -1.24 -11.02
CA LEU A 452 -0.39 -1.37 -10.44
C LEU A 452 -1.45 -1.47 -11.54
N LEU A 453 -1.39 -0.60 -12.55
CA LEU A 453 -2.32 -0.62 -13.68
C LEU A 453 -2.20 -1.93 -14.49
N ARG A 454 -0.99 -2.50 -14.63
CA ARG A 454 -0.80 -3.84 -15.19
C ARG A 454 -1.57 -4.88 -14.38
N VAL A 455 -1.34 -4.93 -13.06
CA VAL A 455 -1.99 -5.90 -12.16
C VAL A 455 -3.51 -5.74 -12.18
N MET A 456 -4.03 -4.51 -12.14
CA MET A 456 -5.46 -4.24 -12.26
C MET A 456 -6.05 -4.83 -13.56
N ARG A 457 -5.42 -4.59 -14.72
CA ARG A 457 -5.89 -5.15 -16.00
C ARG A 457 -5.85 -6.67 -16.04
N GLU A 458 -4.80 -7.28 -15.50
CA GLU A 458 -4.70 -8.74 -15.44
C GLU A 458 -5.81 -9.34 -14.55
N VAL A 459 -6.12 -8.70 -13.43
CA VAL A 459 -7.21 -9.10 -12.53
C VAL A 459 -8.58 -8.95 -13.19
N GLU A 460 -8.83 -7.83 -13.88
CA GLU A 460 -10.03 -7.60 -14.69
C GLU A 460 -10.19 -8.66 -15.79
N GLN A 461 -9.09 -9.04 -16.46
CA GLN A 461 -9.08 -10.07 -17.49
C GLN A 461 -9.42 -11.45 -16.90
N VAL A 462 -8.78 -11.84 -15.81
CA VAL A 462 -9.04 -13.14 -15.15
C VAL A 462 -10.50 -13.22 -14.72
N ALA A 463 -11.07 -12.16 -14.16
CA ALA A 463 -12.48 -12.12 -13.78
C ALA A 463 -13.41 -12.35 -14.99
N ALA A 464 -13.13 -11.69 -16.13
CA ALA A 464 -13.88 -11.89 -17.35
C ALA A 464 -13.81 -13.34 -17.87
N GLU A 465 -12.65 -13.98 -17.77
CA GLU A 465 -12.46 -15.39 -18.13
C GLU A 465 -13.27 -16.32 -17.20
N ILE A 466 -13.22 -16.11 -15.88
CA ILE A 466 -13.96 -16.89 -14.89
C ILE A 466 -15.47 -16.79 -15.12
N GLN A 467 -15.99 -15.59 -15.33
CA GLN A 467 -17.41 -15.36 -15.53
C GLN A 467 -17.91 -15.98 -16.85
N ALA A 468 -17.06 -16.00 -17.88
CA ALA A 468 -17.37 -16.66 -19.15
C ALA A 468 -17.44 -18.20 -19.01
N GLU A 469 -16.56 -18.80 -18.18
CA GLU A 469 -16.59 -20.24 -17.87
C GLU A 469 -17.87 -20.64 -17.11
N GLY A 470 -18.30 -19.84 -16.14
CA GLY A 470 -19.49 -20.11 -15.32
C GLY A 470 -20.84 -19.89 -16.03
N GLY A 471 -20.85 -19.17 -17.16
CA GLY A 471 -22.03 -18.91 -17.98
C GLY A 471 -22.28 -19.91 -19.12
N SER A 472 -21.36 -20.87 -19.31
CA SER A 472 -21.42 -21.93 -20.34
C SER A 472 -21.93 -23.26 -19.78
#